data_AF-A0A2N5N3I2-F1
#
_entry.id   AF-A0A2N5N3I2-F1
#
_cell.length_a   1.000
_cell.length_b   1.000
_cell.length_c   1.000
_cell.angle_alpha   90.00
_cell.angle_beta   90.00
_cell.angle_gamma   90.00
#
_symmetry.space_group_name_H-M   'P 1'
#
loop_
_entity.id
_entity.type
_entity.pdbx_description
1 polymer ?
#
loop_
_entity_poly.entity_id
_entity_poly.type
_entity_poly.pdbx_seq_one_letter_code
_entity_poly.pdbx_strand_id
1 'polypeptide(L)'
;MKQILVFVLFAAMLCWMMFSPVYKHVLVMREAMLQKEVDYLLEIGASGSRGYIDAEMLEQARGRLAAVGMRPEAVEFRVSSTNGLPADRASEPLPRGTGLRLEASYPYERLFEIDRLIGIPAPSAGERMRAVGLKMSEFVP
;
A
#
# COMPACT_ATOMS: atom_id res chain seq x y z
N MET A 1 23.06 34.43 -21.03
CA MET A 1 21.78 33.99 -20.43
C MET A 1 21.17 32.78 -21.15
N LYS A 2 20.96 32.81 -22.47
CA LYS A 2 20.39 31.68 -23.24
C LYS A 2 21.16 30.36 -23.07
N GLN A 3 22.49 30.39 -23.09
CA GLN A 3 23.33 29.20 -22.91
C GLN A 3 23.18 28.58 -21.51
N ILE A 4 23.06 29.40 -20.47
CA ILE A 4 22.84 28.92 -19.09
C ILE A 4 21.48 28.24 -18.98
N LEU A 5 20.44 28.82 -19.59
CA LEU A 5 19.11 28.21 -19.60
C LEU A 5 19.11 26.85 -20.31
N VAL A 6 19.73 26.77 -21.49
CA VAL A 6 19.86 25.51 -22.24
C VAL A 6 20.62 24.47 -21.42
N PHE A 7 21.70 24.87 -20.76
CA PHE A 7 22.47 23.99 -19.88
C PHE A 7 21.62 23.45 -18.71
N VAL A 8 20.86 24.32 -18.02
CA VAL A 8 20.01 23.91 -16.90
C VAL A 8 18.91 22.95 -17.34
N LEU A 9 18.23 23.21 -18.46
CA LEU A 9 17.20 22.32 -19.00
C LEU A 9 17.79 20.96 -19.40
N PHE A 10 18.95 20.96 -20.04
CA PHE A 10 19.63 19.74 -20.43
C PHE A 10 20.08 18.92 -19.22
N ALA A 11 20.67 19.56 -18.20
CA ALA A 11 21.04 18.91 -16.95
C ALA A 11 19.83 18.32 -16.22
N ALA A 12 18.73 19.08 -16.13
CA ALA A 12 17.48 18.62 -15.52
C ALA A 12 16.91 17.38 -16.22
N MET A 13 16.88 17.38 -17.57
CA MET A 13 16.45 16.21 -18.34
C MET A 13 17.37 15.00 -18.15
N LEU A 14 18.69 15.20 -18.15
CA LEU A 14 19.64 14.11 -17.93
C LEU A 14 19.48 13.49 -16.54
N CYS A 15 19.37 14.33 -15.50
CA CYS A 15 19.10 13.87 -14.15
C CYS A 15 17.79 13.07 -14.10
N TRP A 16 16.71 13.62 -14.67
CA TRP A 16 15.43 12.92 -14.71
C TRP A 16 15.52 11.57 -15.44
N MET A 17 16.18 11.52 -16.59
CA MET A 17 16.32 10.29 -17.40
C MET A 17 17.09 9.20 -16.65
N MET A 18 18.14 9.57 -15.92
CA MET A 18 18.97 8.61 -15.19
C MET A 18 18.25 7.99 -14.00
N PHE A 19 17.39 8.75 -13.32
CA PHE A 19 16.76 8.33 -12.06
C PHE A 19 15.28 7.94 -12.21
N SER A 20 14.61 8.29 -13.32
CA SER A 20 13.20 7.95 -13.54
C SER A 20 12.91 6.44 -13.46
N PRO A 21 13.74 5.56 -14.04
CA PRO A 21 13.49 4.12 -13.97
C PRO A 21 13.53 3.56 -12.53
N VAL A 22 14.40 4.14 -11.69
CA VAL A 22 14.65 3.65 -10.33
C VAL A 22 13.46 3.93 -9.42
N TYR A 23 12.98 5.18 -9.36
CA TYR A 23 11.87 5.51 -8.47
C TYR A 23 10.57 4.81 -8.91
N LYS A 24 10.35 4.62 -10.22
CA LYS A 24 9.20 3.87 -10.75
C LYS A 24 9.26 2.40 -10.35
N HIS A 25 10.44 1.79 -10.34
CA HIS A 25 10.59 0.43 -9.79
C HIS A 25 10.25 0.37 -8.31
N VAL A 26 10.73 1.33 -7.51
CA VAL A 26 10.41 1.42 -6.08
C VAL A 26 8.89 1.57 -5.87
N LEU A 27 8.22 2.38 -6.70
CA LEU A 27 6.77 2.54 -6.67
C LEU A 27 6.05 1.21 -6.89
N VAL A 28 6.35 0.54 -8.00
CA VAL A 28 5.71 -0.74 -8.36
C VAL A 28 5.98 -1.81 -7.30
N MET A 29 7.21 -1.86 -6.76
CA MET A 29 7.55 -2.77 -5.67
C MET A 29 6.73 -2.49 -4.40
N ARG A 30 6.54 -1.22 -4.03
CA ARG A 30 5.73 -0.84 -2.86
C ARG A 30 4.27 -1.22 -3.04
N GLU A 31 3.68 -0.95 -4.20
CA GLU A 31 2.30 -1.35 -4.51
C GLU A 31 2.14 -2.87 -4.50
N ALA A 32 3.07 -3.60 -5.12
CA ALA A 32 3.06 -5.05 -5.13
C ALA A 32 3.18 -5.65 -3.72
N MET A 33 4.03 -5.08 -2.87
CA MET A 33 4.16 -5.52 -1.47
C MET A 33 2.93 -5.21 -0.64
N LEU A 34 2.28 -4.06 -0.84
CA LEU A 34 0.99 -3.77 -0.19
C LEU A 34 -0.09 -4.77 -0.62
N GLN A 35 -0.21 -5.03 -1.92
CA GLN A 35 -1.19 -5.99 -2.44
C GLN A 35 -0.92 -7.41 -1.90
N LYS A 36 0.35 -7.84 -1.91
CA LYS A 36 0.75 -9.13 -1.35
C LYS A 36 0.34 -9.29 0.12
N GLU A 37 0.53 -8.26 0.94
CA GLU A 37 0.14 -8.31 2.35
C GLU A 37 -1.38 -8.31 2.53
N VAL A 38 -2.11 -7.56 1.71
CA VAL A 38 -3.58 -7.60 1.70
C VAL A 38 -4.08 -9.00 1.36
N ASP A 39 -3.57 -9.60 0.30
CA ASP A 39 -3.96 -10.94 -0.15
C ASP A 39 -3.59 -12.00 0.91
N TYR A 40 -2.39 -11.91 1.49
CA TYR A 40 -1.95 -12.81 2.55
C TYR A 40 -2.85 -12.72 3.79
N LEU A 41 -3.14 -11.50 4.26
CA LEU A 41 -4.00 -11.30 5.44
C LEU A 41 -5.43 -11.78 5.19
N LEU A 42 -5.97 -11.59 3.99
CA LEU A 42 -7.27 -12.14 3.62
C LEU A 42 -7.25 -13.66 3.54
N GLU A 43 -6.19 -14.26 3.04
CA GLU A 43 -6.03 -15.72 2.97
C GLU A 43 -6.07 -16.34 4.36
N ILE A 44 -5.33 -15.79 5.32
CA ILE A 44 -5.29 -16.32 6.68
C ILE A 44 -6.52 -15.91 7.51
N GLY A 45 -7.03 -14.69 7.31
CA GLY A 45 -8.09 -14.08 8.13
C GLY A 45 -9.50 -14.51 7.73
N ALA A 46 -9.70 -14.95 6.48
CA ALA A 46 -10.95 -15.52 5.99
C ALA A 46 -10.94 -17.06 5.94
N SER A 47 -10.02 -17.71 6.65
CA SER A 47 -9.83 -19.18 6.61
C SER A 47 -10.90 -19.95 7.40
N GLY A 48 -10.92 -21.28 7.29
CA GLY A 48 -11.88 -22.12 8.04
C GLY A 48 -11.80 -21.96 9.56
N SER A 49 -10.63 -21.60 10.11
CA SER A 49 -10.41 -21.41 11.55
C SER A 49 -10.48 -19.95 12.00
N ARG A 50 -10.58 -19.00 11.08
CA ARG A 50 -10.58 -17.55 11.36
C ARG A 50 -11.59 -16.84 10.46
N GLY A 51 -12.42 -15.99 11.04
CA GLY A 51 -13.33 -15.10 10.30
C GLY A 51 -13.02 -13.62 10.54
N TYR A 52 -11.77 -13.26 10.82
CA TYR A 52 -11.38 -11.91 11.26
C TYR A 52 -9.91 -11.61 10.95
N ILE A 53 -9.56 -10.32 10.94
CA ILE A 53 -8.17 -9.82 10.91
C ILE A 53 -8.00 -8.85 12.08
N ASP A 54 -7.31 -9.29 13.13
CA ASP A 54 -7.12 -8.50 14.36
C ASP A 54 -5.89 -7.58 14.30
N ALA A 55 -5.72 -6.79 15.36
CA ALA A 55 -4.60 -5.86 15.48
C ALA A 55 -3.23 -6.57 15.48
N GLU A 56 -3.11 -7.78 16.03
CA GLU A 56 -1.84 -8.50 16.06
C GLU A 56 -1.39 -8.88 14.64
N MET A 57 -2.32 -9.39 13.82
CA MET A 57 -2.05 -9.70 12.42
C MET A 57 -1.62 -8.46 11.63
N LEU A 58 -2.25 -7.31 11.88
CA LEU A 58 -1.90 -6.04 11.23
C LEU A 58 -0.50 -5.56 11.65
N GLU A 59 -0.14 -5.65 12.92
CA GLU A 59 1.21 -5.28 13.39
C GLU A 59 2.29 -6.19 12.82
N GLN A 60 2.02 -7.50 12.70
CA GLN A 60 2.93 -8.42 12.02
C GLN A 60 3.10 -8.05 10.54
N ALA A 61 2.02 -7.65 9.85
CA ALA A 61 2.08 -7.17 8.47
C ALA A 61 2.91 -5.88 8.34
N ARG A 62 2.78 -4.93 9.27
CA ARG A 62 3.65 -3.75 9.33
C ARG A 62 5.12 -4.14 9.45
N GLY A 63 5.44 -5.12 10.30
CA GLY A 63 6.79 -5.64 10.45
C GLY A 63 7.36 -6.22 9.15
N ARG A 64 6.54 -6.96 8.38
CA ARG A 64 6.95 -7.49 7.06
C ARG A 64 7.15 -6.39 6.02
N LEU A 65 6.28 -5.38 6.01
CA LEU A 65 6.44 -4.21 5.13
C LEU A 65 7.69 -3.38 5.52
N ALA A 66 8.01 -3.31 6.81
CA ALA A 66 9.23 -2.66 7.28
C ALA A 66 10.50 -3.36 6.77
N ALA A 67 10.49 -4.69 6.70
CA ALA A 67 11.61 -5.47 6.18
C ALA A 67 11.93 -5.18 4.69
N VAL A 68 10.98 -4.63 3.93
CA VAL A 68 11.19 -4.20 2.54
C VAL A 68 11.38 -2.69 2.38
N GLY A 69 11.62 -1.97 3.49
CA GLY A 69 11.97 -0.54 3.49
C GLY A 69 10.78 0.42 3.52
N MET A 70 9.57 -0.05 3.89
CA MET A 70 8.43 0.83 4.17
C MET A 70 8.44 1.26 5.65
N ARG A 71 7.85 2.42 5.94
CA ARG A 71 7.69 2.89 7.33
C ARG A 71 6.43 2.31 7.96
N PRO A 72 6.53 1.43 8.97
CA PRO A 72 5.37 0.73 9.52
C PRO A 72 4.30 1.68 10.08
N GLU A 73 4.70 2.82 10.66
CA GLU A 73 3.82 3.86 11.18
C GLU A 73 3.06 4.64 10.10
N ALA A 74 3.56 4.62 8.85
CA ALA A 74 2.94 5.31 7.73
C ALA A 74 1.96 4.41 6.95
N VAL A 75 1.94 3.09 7.21
CA VAL A 75 0.93 2.19 6.64
C VAL A 75 -0.40 2.41 7.37
N GLU A 76 -1.52 2.36 6.67
CA GLU A 76 -2.84 2.39 7.30
C GLU A 76 -3.65 1.22 6.79
N PHE A 77 -4.19 0.42 7.71
CA PHE A 77 -5.06 -0.70 7.41
C PHE A 77 -6.49 -0.37 7.83
N ARG A 78 -7.47 -0.77 7.01
CA ARG A 78 -8.88 -0.71 7.33
C ARG A 78 -9.51 -2.06 7.04
N VAL A 79 -10.00 -2.69 8.10
CA VAL A 79 -10.73 -3.95 8.03
C VAL A 79 -12.23 -3.65 8.07
N SER A 80 -13.00 -4.29 7.21
CA SER A 80 -14.47 -4.13 7.15
C SER A 80 -15.13 -5.41 6.64
N SER A 81 -16.45 -5.51 6.80
CA SER A 81 -17.24 -6.63 6.26
C SER A 81 -18.32 -6.15 5.29
N THR A 82 -18.84 -7.05 4.47
CA THR A 82 -19.92 -6.73 3.52
C THR A 82 -21.28 -6.55 4.19
N ASN A 83 -21.46 -7.05 5.42
CA ASN A 83 -22.72 -6.99 6.16
C ASN A 83 -22.67 -6.02 7.36
N GLY A 84 -21.55 -5.31 7.55
CA GLY A 84 -21.37 -4.33 8.63
C GLY A 84 -21.02 -4.92 9.99
N LEU A 85 -20.85 -6.25 10.10
CA LEU A 85 -20.33 -6.87 11.31
C LEU A 85 -18.86 -6.51 11.56
N PRO A 86 -18.40 -6.46 12.83
CA PRO A 86 -16.98 -6.32 13.16
C PRO A 86 -16.16 -7.41 12.47
N ALA A 87 -15.09 -7.00 11.81
CA ALA A 87 -14.23 -7.88 11.01
C ALA A 87 -12.82 -8.04 11.63
N ASP A 88 -12.63 -7.45 12.80
CA ASP A 88 -11.36 -7.26 13.49
C ASP A 88 -11.31 -7.92 14.87
N ARG A 89 -12.31 -8.76 15.20
CA ARG A 89 -12.47 -9.36 16.53
C ARG A 89 -12.47 -10.88 16.48
N ALA A 90 -11.55 -11.48 17.22
CA ALA A 90 -11.50 -12.92 17.42
C ALA A 90 -12.73 -13.49 18.15
N SER A 91 -13.38 -12.68 19.00
CA SER A 91 -14.57 -13.06 19.76
C SER A 91 -15.84 -13.13 18.92
N GLU A 92 -15.84 -12.51 17.74
CA GLU A 92 -16.99 -12.40 16.85
C GLU A 92 -16.56 -12.67 15.39
N PRO A 93 -16.08 -13.88 15.08
CA PRO A 93 -15.62 -14.21 13.73
C PRO A 93 -16.77 -14.13 12.73
N LEU A 94 -16.49 -13.58 11.54
CA LEU A 94 -17.48 -13.50 10.47
C LEU A 94 -17.86 -14.90 9.99
N PRO A 95 -19.16 -15.24 9.94
CA PRO A 95 -19.59 -16.57 9.52
C PRO A 95 -19.31 -16.79 8.03
N ARG A 96 -19.21 -18.07 7.65
CA ARG A 96 -18.98 -18.49 6.26
C ARG A 96 -19.90 -17.77 5.27
N GLY A 97 -19.31 -17.28 4.19
CA GLY A 97 -20.01 -16.55 3.12
C GLY A 97 -20.14 -15.05 3.37
N THR A 98 -19.74 -14.53 4.53
CA THR A 98 -19.63 -13.09 4.76
C THR A 98 -18.33 -12.55 4.15
N GLY A 99 -18.40 -11.48 3.37
CA GLY A 99 -17.20 -10.89 2.77
C GLY A 99 -16.37 -10.11 3.79
N LEU A 100 -15.10 -10.50 3.94
CA LEU A 100 -14.06 -9.79 4.68
C LEU A 100 -13.28 -8.90 3.71
N ARG A 101 -13.28 -7.60 3.95
CA ARG A 101 -12.61 -6.58 3.13
C ARG A 101 -11.45 -5.97 3.90
N LEU A 102 -10.30 -5.87 3.24
CA LEU A 102 -9.11 -5.22 3.76
C LEU A 102 -8.63 -4.15 2.77
N GLU A 103 -8.41 -2.94 3.26
CA GLU A 103 -7.74 -1.86 2.53
C GLU A 103 -6.42 -1.53 3.25
N ALA A 104 -5.32 -1.46 2.51
CA ALA A 104 -4.03 -0.99 2.97
C ALA A 104 -3.65 0.27 2.19
N SER A 105 -3.12 1.30 2.87
CA SER A 105 -2.66 2.52 2.20
C SER A 105 -1.32 3.02 2.71
N TYR A 106 -0.53 3.64 1.83
CA TYR A 106 0.79 4.18 2.16
C TYR A 106 1.08 5.45 1.34
N PRO A 107 1.70 6.49 1.92
CA PRO A 107 1.98 7.74 1.20
C PRO A 107 3.00 7.53 0.06
N TYR A 108 2.89 8.32 -1.01
CA TYR A 108 3.93 8.36 -2.06
C TYR A 108 5.25 9.00 -1.59
N GLU A 109 5.24 9.62 -0.40
CA GLU A 109 6.37 10.34 0.19
C GLU A 109 6.89 11.41 -0.78
N ARG A 110 8.16 11.32 -1.17
CA ARG A 110 8.83 12.26 -2.08
C ARG A 110 9.29 11.59 -3.38
N LEU A 111 8.70 10.43 -3.69
CA LEU A 111 9.19 9.56 -4.77
C LEU A 111 9.14 10.23 -6.15
N PHE A 112 8.16 11.13 -6.36
CA PHE A 112 7.93 11.83 -7.64
C PHE A 112 8.54 13.24 -7.69
N GLU A 113 9.31 13.69 -6.68
CA GLU A 113 9.89 15.04 -6.68
C GLU A 113 10.77 15.31 -7.90
N ILE A 114 11.41 14.26 -8.44
CA ILE A 114 12.26 14.38 -9.62
C ILE A 114 11.48 14.71 -10.89
N ASP A 115 10.20 14.34 -10.97
CA ASP A 115 9.36 14.65 -12.13
C ASP A 115 9.14 16.16 -12.31
N ARG A 116 9.31 16.93 -11.22
CA ARG A 116 9.28 18.39 -11.25
C ARG A 116 10.41 18.98 -12.10
N LEU A 117 11.52 18.26 -12.29
CA LEU A 117 12.63 18.69 -13.15
C LEU A 117 12.21 18.85 -14.61
N ILE A 118 11.18 18.12 -15.04
CA ILE A 118 10.61 18.19 -16.39
C ILE A 118 9.21 18.83 -16.42
N GLY A 119 8.83 19.52 -15.34
CA GLY A 119 7.57 20.26 -15.26
C GLY A 119 6.34 19.40 -14.96
N ILE A 120 6.49 18.14 -14.58
CA ILE A 120 5.38 17.30 -14.14
C ILE A 120 5.16 17.54 -12.63
N PRO A 121 3.92 17.83 -12.19
CA PRO A 121 3.64 18.01 -10.77
C PRO A 121 3.74 16.67 -10.03
N ALA A 122 4.29 16.70 -8.81
CA ALA A 122 4.28 15.55 -7.91
C ALA A 122 2.91 15.40 -7.24
N PRO A 123 2.53 14.18 -6.79
CA PRO A 123 1.35 13.96 -5.98
C PRO A 123 1.32 14.85 -4.74
N SER A 124 0.12 15.24 -4.33
CA SER A 124 -0.07 16.05 -3.11
C SER A 124 0.30 15.23 -1.86
N ALA A 125 0.63 15.91 -0.75
CA ALA A 125 1.03 15.24 0.49
C ALA A 125 -0.04 14.30 1.08
N GLY A 126 -1.31 14.47 0.71
CA GLY A 126 -2.42 13.62 1.14
C GLY A 126 -2.69 12.42 0.23
N GLU A 127 -2.05 12.34 -0.94
CA GLU A 127 -2.24 11.23 -1.86
C GLU A 127 -1.44 9.99 -1.41
N ARG A 128 -2.09 8.83 -1.54
CA ARG A 128 -1.61 7.56 -1.00
C ARG A 128 -1.81 6.46 -2.03
N MET A 129 -0.84 5.56 -2.14
CA MET A 129 -1.00 4.25 -2.76
C MET A 129 -2.01 3.44 -1.95
N ARG A 130 -2.79 2.60 -2.63
CA ARG A 130 -3.80 1.76 -1.99
C ARG A 130 -3.79 0.36 -2.59
N ALA A 131 -3.95 -0.63 -1.73
CA ALA A 131 -4.24 -2.01 -2.08
C ALA A 131 -5.55 -2.39 -1.39
N VAL A 132 -6.42 -3.10 -2.10
CA VAL A 132 -7.74 -3.49 -1.60
C VAL A 132 -8.02 -4.92 -2.01
N GLY A 133 -8.58 -5.69 -1.09
CA GLY A 133 -9.03 -7.04 -1.34
C GLY A 133 -10.34 -7.35 -0.63
N LEU A 134 -11.02 -8.37 -1.13
CA LEU A 134 -12.23 -8.92 -0.55
C LEU A 134 -12.15 -10.45 -0.69
N LYS A 135 -12.31 -11.17 0.42
CA LYS A 135 -12.44 -12.62 0.42
C LYS A 135 -13.65 -13.04 1.24
N MET A 136 -14.37 -14.07 0.80
CA MET A 136 -15.47 -14.63 1.59
C MET A 136 -14.90 -15.42 2.76
N SER A 137 -15.39 -15.15 3.96
CA SER A 137 -15.07 -15.95 5.15
C SER A 137 -15.41 -17.41 4.90
N GLU A 138 -14.50 -18.29 5.28
CA GLU A 138 -14.69 -19.74 5.30
C GLU A 138 -14.98 -20.26 6.70
N PHE A 139 -15.02 -19.39 7.71
CA PHE A 139 -15.13 -19.75 9.12
C PHE A 139 -16.37 -20.62 9.42
N VAL A 140 -16.13 -21.77 10.03
CA VAL A 140 -17.15 -22.67 10.56
C VAL A 140 -16.91 -22.83 12.07
N PRO A 141 -17.92 -22.60 12.93
CA PRO A 141 -17.81 -22.73 14.39
C PRO A 141 -17.41 -24.13 14.87
#